data_AF-A0A4R5FEH6-F1
#
_entry.id   AF-A0A4R5FEH6-F1
#
_cell.length_a   1.000
_cell.length_b   1.000
_cell.length_c   1.000
_cell.angle_alpha   90.00
_cell.angle_beta   90.00
_cell.angle_gamma   90.00
#
_symmetry.space_group_name_H-M   'P 1'
#
loop_
_entity.id
_entity.type
_entity.pdbx_description
1 polymer ?
#
loop_
_entity_poly.entity_id
_entity_poly.type
_entity_poly.pdbx_seq_one_letter_code
_entity_poly.pdbx_strand_id
1 'polypeptide(L)'
;PIDIPAQEMYGEQFDIPAPDELIFISSFTGGEVFRSGCTFRRGNGKIFYFSPGDQDYPVYHHPDVLHVIANATEWAAADPPRRDLPALHRSEEGAFGAAHRGTE
;
A
#
# COMPACT_ATOMS: atom_id res chain seq x y z
N PRO A 1 -5.99 -7.71 22.03
CA PRO A 1 -5.68 -6.29 21.70
C PRO A 1 -4.18 -6.09 21.90
N ILE A 2 -3.52 -5.31 21.03
CA ILE A 2 -2.10 -4.94 21.22
C ILE A 2 -2.10 -3.74 22.18
N ASP A 3 -1.40 -3.85 23.29
CA ASP A 3 -1.28 -2.79 24.29
C ASP A 3 0.12 -2.16 24.20
N ILE A 4 0.18 -0.88 23.84
CA ILE A 4 1.43 -0.14 23.70
C ILE A 4 1.49 0.86 24.86
N PRO A 5 2.39 0.68 25.85
CA PRO A 5 2.36 1.46 27.09
C PRO A 5 2.46 2.98 26.90
N ALA A 6 3.19 3.43 25.87
CA ALA A 6 3.32 4.84 25.51
C ALA A 6 3.66 4.99 24.02
N GLN A 7 2.99 5.94 23.37
CA GLN A 7 3.25 6.41 22.00
C GLN A 7 2.65 7.80 21.81
N GLU A 8 3.03 8.50 20.74
CA GLU A 8 2.34 9.72 20.31
C GLU A 8 0.87 9.41 19.92
N MET A 9 -0.04 10.32 20.28
CA MET A 9 -1.46 10.21 19.93
C MET A 9 -1.72 10.87 18.58
N TYR A 10 -2.30 10.11 17.66
CA TYR A 10 -3.02 10.62 16.50
C TYR A 10 -4.52 10.40 16.69
N GLY A 11 -5.35 11.24 16.10
CA GLY A 11 -6.81 11.16 16.22
C GLY A 11 -7.53 11.46 14.90
N GLU A 12 -8.78 11.00 14.79
CA GLU A 12 -9.66 11.41 13.68
C GLU A 12 -10.05 12.90 13.78
N GLN A 13 -10.34 13.59 12.67
CA GLN A 13 -10.39 13.09 11.30
C GLN A 13 -8.99 12.97 10.67
N PHE A 14 -8.66 11.78 10.18
CA PHE A 14 -7.47 11.54 9.39
C PHE A 14 -7.78 11.74 7.90
N ASP A 15 -7.21 12.79 7.31
CA ASP A 15 -7.46 13.21 5.92
C ASP A 15 -6.70 12.32 4.92
N ILE A 16 -7.18 11.10 4.80
CA ILE A 16 -6.75 10.09 3.84
C ILE A 16 -7.98 9.60 3.05
N PRO A 17 -7.78 9.04 1.85
CA PRO A 17 -8.83 8.29 1.17
C PRO A 17 -9.40 7.18 2.07
N ALA A 18 -10.63 6.75 1.78
CA ALA A 18 -11.16 5.56 2.41
C ALA A 18 -10.22 4.37 2.14
N PRO A 19 -9.78 3.63 3.18
CA PRO A 19 -8.91 2.48 2.98
C PRO A 19 -9.67 1.34 2.28
N ASP A 20 -8.93 0.50 1.56
CA ASP A 20 -9.49 -0.73 0.99
C ASP A 20 -9.94 -1.67 2.12
N GLU A 21 -9.10 -1.81 3.14
CA GLU A 21 -9.44 -2.50 4.39
C GLU A 21 -8.89 -1.73 5.61
N LEU A 22 -9.73 -1.59 6.64
CA LEU A 22 -9.35 -1.09 7.95
C LEU A 22 -8.99 -2.28 8.86
N ILE A 23 -7.71 -2.39 9.21
CA ILE A 23 -7.16 -3.50 9.99
C ILE A 23 -7.12 -3.19 11.49
N PHE A 24 -6.72 -1.95 11.85
CA PHE A 24 -6.60 -1.54 13.25
C PHE A 24 -7.28 -0.20 13.50
N ILE A 25 -7.93 -0.12 14.67
CA ILE A 25 -8.35 1.11 15.30
C ILE A 25 -7.61 1.21 16.63
N SER A 26 -6.91 2.31 16.84
CA SER A 26 -6.30 2.64 18.13
C SER A 26 -7.29 3.46 18.94
N SER A 27 -7.35 3.18 20.24
CA SER A 27 -8.05 3.99 21.24
C SER A 27 -7.04 4.54 22.22
N PHE A 28 -7.16 5.82 22.56
CA PHE A 28 -6.27 6.49 23.49
C PHE A 28 -6.99 6.82 24.79
N THR A 29 -6.23 7.09 25.85
CA THR A 29 -6.79 7.36 27.19
C THR A 29 -7.62 8.64 27.26
N GLY A 30 -7.44 9.58 26.33
CA GLY A 30 -8.28 10.78 26.20
C GLY A 30 -9.63 10.53 25.53
N GLY A 31 -9.88 9.31 25.04
CA GLY A 31 -11.11 8.91 24.35
C GLY A 31 -11.04 9.05 22.83
N GLU A 32 -9.92 9.57 22.31
CA GLU A 32 -9.68 9.65 20.87
C GLU A 32 -9.54 8.26 20.26
N VAL A 33 -9.99 8.15 19.01
CA VAL A 33 -9.82 6.97 18.17
C VAL A 33 -9.09 7.34 16.89
N PHE A 34 -8.38 6.38 16.31
CA PHE A 34 -7.63 6.59 15.08
C PHE A 34 -7.59 5.33 14.23
N ARG A 35 -7.80 5.47 12.92
CA ARG A 35 -7.58 4.39 11.95
C ARG A 35 -6.08 4.12 11.78
N SER A 36 -5.54 3.33 12.71
CA SER A 36 -4.10 3.10 12.91
C SER A 36 -3.50 1.99 12.07
N GLY A 37 -4.32 1.24 11.33
CA GLY A 37 -3.87 0.19 10.41
C GLY A 37 -4.76 0.13 9.18
N CYS A 38 -4.25 0.50 8.01
CA CYS A 38 -5.03 0.65 6.79
C CYS A 38 -4.31 0.02 5.59
N THR A 39 -5.04 -0.65 4.72
CA THR A 39 -4.52 -1.11 3.42
C THR A 39 -5.02 -0.25 2.26
N PHE A 40 -4.18 -0.14 1.23
CA PHE A 40 -4.51 0.51 -0.03
C PHE A 40 -3.85 -0.20 -1.20
N ARG A 41 -4.39 0.01 -2.40
CA ARG A 41 -3.76 -0.40 -3.66
C ARG A 41 -3.48 0.78 -4.58
N ARG A 42 -2.31 0.73 -5.23
CA ARG A 42 -1.94 1.68 -6.30
C ARG A 42 -1.34 0.93 -7.48
N GLY A 43 -2.15 0.69 -8.51
CA GLY A 43 -1.78 -0.22 -9.60
C GLY A 43 -1.54 -1.63 -9.05
N ASN A 44 -0.36 -2.20 -9.36
CA ASN A 44 0.04 -3.51 -8.82
C ASN A 44 0.65 -3.43 -7.41
N GLY A 45 0.87 -2.23 -6.88
CA GLY A 45 1.44 -2.02 -5.54
C GLY A 45 0.40 -2.19 -4.45
N LYS A 46 0.80 -2.87 -3.38
CA LYS A 46 0.07 -2.95 -2.11
C LYS A 46 0.72 -2.01 -1.11
N ILE A 47 -0.08 -1.29 -0.34
CA ILE A 47 0.37 -0.33 0.68
C ILE A 47 -0.29 -0.69 2.00
N PHE A 48 0.50 -0.75 3.07
CA PHE A 48 0.01 -0.87 4.44
C PHE A 48 0.51 0.31 5.26
N TYR A 49 -0.41 1.10 5.79
CA TYR A 49 -0.14 2.15 6.77
C TYR A 49 -0.33 1.58 8.17
N PHE A 50 0.66 1.78 9.05
CA PHE A 50 0.62 1.35 10.44
C PHE A 50 1.17 2.46 11.33
N SER A 51 0.34 2.96 12.26
CA SER A 51 0.60 4.18 13.03
C SER A 51 1.68 4.09 14.10
N PRO A 52 1.79 3.00 14.90
CA PRO A 52 2.71 3.02 16.04
C PRO A 52 4.18 3.11 15.59
N GLY A 53 4.91 4.11 16.10
CA GLY A 53 6.32 4.28 15.71
C GLY A 53 6.99 5.61 16.06
N ASP A 54 6.48 6.35 17.05
CA ASP A 54 7.09 7.61 17.49
C ASP A 54 8.53 7.39 18.02
N GLN A 55 9.44 8.30 17.68
CA GLN A 55 10.86 8.19 17.96
C GLN A 55 11.24 8.28 19.44
N ASP A 56 10.41 8.92 20.28
CA ASP A 56 10.71 9.13 21.69
C ASP A 56 10.36 7.91 22.55
N TYR A 57 9.67 6.91 21.97
CA TYR A 57 9.25 5.70 22.65
C TYR A 57 9.82 4.43 21.97
N PRO A 58 10.11 3.36 22.73
CA PRO A 58 10.65 2.12 22.17
C PRO A 58 9.57 1.26 21.49
N VAL A 59 8.68 1.86 20.67
CA VAL A 59 7.53 1.19 20.05
C VAL A 59 7.97 0.04 19.16
N TYR A 60 9.05 0.21 18.40
CA TYR A 60 9.61 -0.84 17.54
C TYR A 60 10.31 -1.98 18.30
N HIS A 61 10.45 -1.91 19.63
CA HIS A 61 10.92 -3.04 20.44
C HIS A 61 9.75 -3.93 20.91
N HIS A 62 8.50 -3.49 20.70
CA HIS A 62 7.32 -4.26 21.09
C HIS A 62 7.16 -5.47 20.15
N PRO A 63 7.07 -6.71 20.68
CA PRO A 63 7.05 -7.92 19.86
C PRO A 63 5.87 -7.95 18.89
N ASP A 64 4.68 -7.51 19.31
CA ASP A 64 3.50 -7.49 18.44
C ASP A 64 3.60 -6.43 17.33
N VAL A 65 4.28 -5.30 17.57
CA VAL A 65 4.51 -4.27 16.55
C VAL A 65 5.42 -4.85 15.46
N LEU A 66 6.51 -5.51 15.85
CA LEU A 66 7.40 -6.21 14.92
C LEU A 66 6.69 -7.33 14.16
N HIS A 67 5.82 -8.07 14.84
CA HIS A 67 5.03 -9.14 14.21
C HIS A 67 4.06 -8.59 13.16
N VAL A 68 3.38 -7.47 13.43
CA VAL A 68 2.53 -6.79 12.44
C VAL A 68 3.34 -6.32 11.24
N ILE A 69 4.52 -5.72 11.45
CA ILE A 69 5.40 -5.26 10.37
C ILE A 69 5.88 -6.45 9.51
N ALA A 70 6.26 -7.57 10.13
CA ALA A 70 6.65 -8.77 9.41
C ALA A 70 5.52 -9.31 8.51
N ASN A 71 4.31 -9.45 9.07
CA ASN A 71 3.13 -9.91 8.33
C ASN A 71 2.75 -8.93 7.21
N ALA A 72 2.83 -7.63 7.48
CA ALA A 72 2.55 -6.60 6.48
C ALA A 72 3.57 -6.62 5.34
N THR A 73 4.84 -6.90 5.63
CA THR A 73 5.90 -7.03 4.61
C THR A 73 5.65 -8.23 3.70
N GLU A 74 5.30 -9.38 4.28
CA GLU A 74 4.91 -10.58 3.52
C GLU A 74 3.65 -10.32 2.68
N TRP A 75 2.62 -9.71 3.28
CA TRP A 75 1.38 -9.36 2.57
C TRP A 75 1.63 -8.38 1.42
N ALA A 76 2.48 -7.37 1.64
CA ALA A 76 2.81 -6.34 0.67
C ALA A 76 3.71 -6.84 -0.46
N ALA A 77 4.29 -8.04 -0.34
CA ALA A 77 5.00 -8.68 -1.42
C ALA A 77 4.13 -8.69 -2.69
N ALA A 78 4.69 -8.13 -3.75
CA ALA A 78 4.01 -8.01 -5.03
C ALA A 78 3.84 -9.41 -5.63
N ASP A 79 2.65 -9.69 -6.14
CA ASP A 79 2.42 -10.76 -7.11
C ASP A 79 2.18 -10.11 -8.47
N PRO A 80 3.25 -9.61 -9.13
CA PRO A 80 3.06 -9.00 -10.43
C PRO A 80 2.62 -10.11 -11.41
N PRO A 81 1.61 -9.87 -12.26
CA PRO A 81 1.39 -10.75 -13.40
C PRO A 81 2.72 -10.84 -14.16
N ARG A 82 3.07 -12.05 -14.63
CA ARG A 82 4.27 -12.30 -15.41
C ARG A 82 4.39 -11.18 -16.44
N ARG A 83 5.41 -10.33 -16.29
CA ARG A 83 5.74 -9.34 -17.30
C ARG A 83 6.24 -10.11 -18.50
N ASP A 84 5.36 -10.31 -19.48
CA ASP A 84 5.83 -10.73 -20.79
C ASP A 84 6.75 -9.64 -21.33
N LEU A 85 7.92 -10.05 -21.79
CA LEU A 85 8.82 -9.12 -22.46
C LEU A 85 8.08 -8.53 -23.66
N PRO A 86 8.20 -7.22 -23.92
CA PRO A 86 7.57 -6.62 -25.08
C PRO A 86 8.00 -7.39 -26.32
N ALA A 87 7.03 -7.88 -27.09
CA ALA A 87 7.31 -8.54 -28.34
C ALA A 87 7.76 -7.50 -29.36
N LEU A 88 8.96 -7.70 -29.92
CA LEU A 88 9.41 -6.90 -31.06
C LEU A 88 8.62 -7.37 -32.29
N HIS A 89 7.50 -6.70 -32.55
CA HIS A 89 6.76 -6.90 -33.80
C HIS A 89 7.53 -6.20 -34.93
N ARG A 90 8.22 -6.98 -35.76
CA ARG A 90 8.79 -6.48 -37.01
C ARG A 90 7.65 -6.35 -38.02
N SER A 91 7.31 -5.13 -38.41
CA SER A 91 6.47 -4.91 -39.59
C SER A 91 7.29 -5.22 -40.85
N GLU A 92 6.61 -5.73 -41.89
CA GLU A 92 7.22 -5.83 -43.21
C GLU A 92 7.51 -4.42 -43.75
N GLU A 93 8.64 -4.27 -44.45
CA GLU A 93 8.98 -3.04 -45.14
C GLU A 93 7.85 -2.67 -46.11
N GLY A 94 7.25 -1.49 -45.93
CA GLY A 94 6.13 -1.00 -46.75
C GLY A 94 4.74 -1.13 -46.10
N ALA A 95 4.60 -1.76 -44.92
CA ALA A 95 3.31 -1.90 -44.22
C ALA A 95 2.63 -0.56 -43.90
N PHE A 96 3.39 0.52 -43.71
CA PHE A 96 2.86 1.86 -43.48
C PHE A 96 2.40 2.59 -44.76
N GLY A 97 2.77 2.10 -45.96
CA GLY A 97 2.49 2.75 -47.24
C GLY A 97 1.25 2.25 -47.97
N ALA A 98 0.65 1.13 -47.54
CA ALA A 98 -0.52 0.55 -48.18
C ALA A 98 -1.84 1.26 -47.83
N ALA A 99 -1.90 1.94 -46.68
CA ALA A 99 -3.12 2.61 -46.23
C ALA A 99 -3.46 3.91 -47.00
N HIS A 100 -2.54 4.44 -47.81
CA HIS A 100 -2.71 5.73 -48.49
C HIS A 100 -3.02 5.64 -49.99
N ARG A 101 -3.19 4.43 -50.54
CA ARG A 101 -3.56 4.22 -51.96
C ARG A 101 -4.90 3.50 -52.07
N GLY A 102 -5.98 4.27 -52.01
CA GLY A 102 -7.31 3.75 -52.27
C GLY A 102 -8.42 4.74 -51.99
N THR A 103 -8.62 5.69 -52.91
CA THR A 103 -9.89 6.13 -53.51
C THR A 103 -9.59 7.32 -54.43
N GLU A 104 -9.35 7.03 -55.71
CA GLU A 104 -9.78 7.90 -56.81
C GLU A 104 -10.88 7.16 -57.57
#